data_AF-A0A7C2AWN6-F1
#
_entry.id   AF-A0A7C2AWN6-F1
#
_cell.length_a   1.000
_cell.length_b   1.000
_cell.length_c   1.000
_cell.angle_alpha   90.00
_cell.angle_beta   90.00
_cell.angle_gamma   90.00
#
_symmetry.space_group_name_H-M   'P 1'
#
loop_
_entity.id
_entity.type
_entity.pdbx_description
1 polymer ?
#
loop_
_entity_poly.entity_id
_entity_poly.type
_entity_poly.pdbx_seq_one_letter_code
_entity_poly.pdbx_strand_id
1 'polypeptide(L)'
;MEIYLGLDPGGKNQFGWSICQKDEERLEIIKTGNASHAKAVLLAIKNNLPPQSVVVGAGIDAPLYWVADGSRYSDKLVRKAISKLGSDSSSGTVQQLNSLRGACVIQGPIIAKLLTDQFPSIKITETHPKALLYLLGYVDALCHHGSININDLNQYVNVVTGNYSEHERDSVLGAIASMASVNGYSSWVDLVKKEKDILIPFNYEPAYWMPWNLVNEII
;
A
#
# COMPACT_ATOMS: atom_id res chain seq x y z
N MET A 1 -1.37 31.44 18.67
CA MET A 1 -2.34 30.40 19.10
C MET A 1 -1.80 29.04 18.70
N GLU A 2 -1.70 28.10 19.65
CA GLU A 2 -1.23 26.74 19.38
C GLU A 2 -2.39 25.85 18.89
N ILE A 3 -2.16 25.15 17.78
CA ILE A 3 -3.14 24.28 17.13
C ILE A 3 -2.67 22.83 17.13
N TYR A 4 -3.60 21.95 17.47
CA TYR A 4 -3.45 20.50 17.45
C TYR A 4 -4.42 19.91 16.43
N LEU A 5 -3.93 19.00 15.59
CA LEU A 5 -4.74 18.35 14.55
C LEU A 5 -5.07 16.93 14.98
N GLY A 6 -6.31 16.50 14.71
CA GLY A 6 -6.70 15.09 14.73
C GLY A 6 -6.97 14.61 13.31
N LEU A 7 -6.48 13.43 12.96
CA LEU A 7 -6.61 12.85 11.63
C LEU A 7 -7.01 11.38 11.76
N ASP A 8 -8.12 11.00 11.13
CA ASP A 8 -8.63 9.62 11.11
C ASP A 8 -8.79 9.17 9.66
N PRO A 9 -7.75 8.54 9.06
CA PRO A 9 -7.80 8.09 7.69
C PRO A 9 -8.89 7.04 7.45
N GLY A 10 -9.72 7.29 6.44
CA GLY A 10 -10.77 6.37 5.99
C GLY A 10 -10.85 6.28 4.47
N GLY A 11 -11.84 5.53 3.99
CA GLY A 11 -12.16 5.46 2.56
C GLY A 11 -12.76 6.77 2.01
N LYS A 12 -13.33 6.69 0.81
CA LYS A 12 -14.00 7.82 0.15
C LYS A 12 -15.02 8.49 1.10
N ASN A 13 -14.89 9.81 1.27
CA ASN A 13 -15.67 10.65 2.20
C ASN A 13 -15.63 10.25 3.69
N GLN A 14 -14.68 9.40 4.11
CA GLN A 14 -14.57 8.91 5.48
C GLN A 14 -13.24 9.29 6.15
N PHE A 15 -12.41 10.11 5.52
CA PHE A 15 -11.21 10.64 6.18
C PHE A 15 -11.59 11.80 7.10
N GLY A 16 -11.72 11.52 8.40
CA GLY A 16 -12.03 12.50 9.44
C GLY A 16 -10.84 13.42 9.76
N TRP A 17 -11.13 14.68 10.04
CA TRP A 17 -10.12 15.65 10.49
C TRP A 17 -10.69 16.64 11.51
N SER A 18 -9.83 17.13 12.40
CA SER A 18 -10.15 18.18 13.37
C SER A 18 -9.01 19.20 13.50
N ILE A 19 -9.39 20.43 13.80
CA ILE A 19 -8.54 21.54 14.23
C ILE A 19 -8.96 21.87 15.65
N CYS A 20 -8.05 21.71 16.60
CA CYS A 20 -8.28 22.03 18.00
C CYS A 20 -7.26 23.08 18.46
N GLN A 21 -7.71 23.98 19.33
CA GLN A 21 -6.85 24.91 20.06
C GLN A 21 -6.64 24.40 21.48
N LYS A 22 -5.46 24.67 22.05
CA LYS A 22 -5.22 24.45 23.47
C LYS A 22 -5.90 25.52 24.32
N ASP A 23 -6.68 25.08 25.29
CA ASP A 23 -7.26 25.88 26.35
C ASP A 23 -6.86 25.27 27.70
N GLU A 24 -5.90 25.90 28.39
CA GLU A 24 -5.23 25.36 29.57
C GLU A 24 -4.69 23.93 29.36
N GLU A 25 -5.30 22.93 30.01
CA GLU A 25 -4.97 21.50 29.90
C GLU A 25 -5.92 20.73 28.95
N ARG A 26 -6.84 21.43 28.29
CA ARG A 26 -7.87 20.84 27.42
C ARG A 26 -7.71 21.31 25.98
N LEU A 27 -8.43 20.64 25.09
CA LEU A 27 -8.55 21.02 23.69
C LEU A 27 -9.95 21.57 23.44
N GLU A 28 -10.02 22.77 22.85
CA GLU A 28 -11.23 23.35 22.29
C GLU A 28 -11.29 23.04 20.79
N ILE A 29 -12.43 22.54 20.32
CA ILE A 29 -12.63 22.22 18.90
C ILE A 29 -12.94 23.51 18.13
N ILE A 30 -12.06 23.89 17.19
CA ILE A 30 -12.32 25.00 16.27
C ILE A 30 -13.15 24.53 15.09
N LYS A 31 -12.75 23.41 14.47
CA LYS A 31 -13.39 22.89 13.26
C LYS A 31 -13.18 21.39 13.11
N THR A 32 -14.17 20.71 12.54
CA THR A 32 -14.08 19.31 12.11
C THR A 32 -14.69 19.12 10.73
N GLY A 33 -14.38 17.99 10.10
CA GLY A 33 -15.02 17.56 8.87
C GLY A 33 -14.52 16.21 8.37
N ASN A 34 -14.96 15.85 7.18
CA ASN A 34 -14.53 14.66 6.45
C ASN A 34 -14.06 15.03 5.05
N ALA A 35 -13.18 14.21 4.49
CA ALA A 35 -12.75 14.30 3.10
C ALA A 35 -12.55 12.91 2.49
N SER A 36 -12.22 12.86 1.20
CA SER A 36 -12.02 11.60 0.47
C SER A 36 -10.58 11.09 0.45
N HIS A 37 -9.59 11.93 0.72
CA HIS A 37 -8.16 11.57 0.66
C HIS A 37 -7.29 12.61 1.37
N ALA A 38 -6.04 12.25 1.67
CA ALA A 38 -5.09 13.08 2.43
C ALA A 38 -4.89 14.50 1.85
N LYS A 39 -4.76 14.65 0.53
CA LYS A 39 -4.61 15.97 -0.12
C LYS A 39 -5.82 16.88 0.12
N ALA A 40 -7.04 16.33 0.12
CA ALA A 40 -8.25 17.10 0.40
C ALA A 40 -8.35 17.49 1.88
N VAL A 41 -7.92 16.61 2.79
CA VAL A 41 -7.81 16.95 4.23
C VAL A 41 -6.84 18.10 4.45
N LEU A 42 -5.64 18.05 3.86
CA LEU A 42 -4.65 19.12 4.00
C LEU A 42 -5.19 20.45 3.47
N LEU A 43 -5.90 20.45 2.34
CA LEU A 43 -6.54 21.64 1.80
C LEU A 43 -7.64 22.17 2.73
N ALA A 44 -8.49 21.28 3.25
CA ALA A 44 -9.57 21.64 4.17
C ALA A 44 -9.01 22.27 5.45
N ILE A 45 -7.93 21.70 6.02
CA ILE A 45 -7.25 22.26 7.18
C ILE A 45 -6.71 23.65 6.87
N LYS A 46 -5.93 23.80 5.78
CA LYS A 46 -5.37 25.10 5.37
C LYS A 46 -6.42 26.19 5.24
N ASN A 47 -7.58 25.86 4.68
CA ASN A 47 -8.68 26.81 4.46
C ASN A 47 -9.43 27.20 5.74
N ASN A 48 -9.28 26.44 6.84
CA ASN A 48 -9.98 26.67 8.10
C ASN A 48 -9.03 27.02 9.26
N LEU A 49 -7.73 27.18 9.01
CA LEU A 49 -6.77 27.58 10.04
C LEU A 49 -7.01 29.04 10.44
N PRO A 50 -7.10 29.35 11.75
CA PRO A 50 -7.17 30.73 12.22
C PRO A 50 -5.93 31.53 11.78
N PRO A 51 -6.07 32.82 11.43
CA PRO A 51 -4.93 33.69 11.14
C PRO A 51 -3.91 33.70 12.28
N GLN A 52 -2.61 33.73 11.96
CA GLN A 52 -1.50 33.79 12.93
C GLN A 52 -1.45 32.61 13.92
N SER A 53 -2.15 31.51 13.62
CA SER A 53 -2.04 30.27 14.37
C SER A 53 -0.77 29.48 14.00
N VAL A 54 -0.31 28.63 14.91
CA VAL A 54 0.84 27.74 14.72
C VAL A 54 0.39 26.32 15.00
N VAL A 55 0.51 25.43 14.01
CA VAL A 55 0.28 24.00 14.21
C VAL A 55 1.47 23.42 14.95
N VAL A 56 1.24 22.91 16.16
CA VAL A 56 2.30 22.39 17.05
C VAL A 56 2.27 20.87 17.17
N GLY A 57 1.16 20.23 16.82
CA GLY A 57 1.03 18.77 16.90
C GLY A 57 -0.08 18.21 16.03
N ALA A 58 0.06 16.92 15.69
CA ALA A 58 -0.96 16.16 14.98
C ALA A 58 -1.01 14.71 15.51
N GLY A 59 -2.19 14.25 15.89
CA GLY A 59 -2.50 12.85 16.11
C GLY A 59 -3.10 12.23 14.84
N ILE A 60 -2.63 11.05 14.45
CA ILE A 60 -3.10 10.35 13.26
C ILE A 60 -3.49 8.92 13.66
N ASP A 61 -4.72 8.51 13.38
CA ASP A 61 -5.20 7.15 13.60
C ASP A 61 -4.69 6.20 12.51
N ALA A 62 -3.37 6.02 12.47
CA ALA A 62 -2.72 5.13 11.52
C ALA A 62 -1.35 4.67 12.05
N PRO A 63 -0.86 3.50 11.61
CA PRO A 63 0.52 3.10 11.85
C PRO A 63 1.50 3.99 11.04
N LEU A 64 2.19 4.90 11.74
CA LEU A 64 3.15 5.82 11.11
C LEU A 64 4.59 5.29 10.98
N TYR A 65 4.86 4.08 11.48
CA TYR A 65 6.15 3.40 11.35
C TYR A 65 5.96 1.90 11.32
N TRP A 66 6.92 1.19 10.73
CA TRP A 66 6.85 -0.25 10.48
C TRP A 66 8.13 -0.98 10.92
N VAL A 67 8.02 -2.29 11.07
CA VAL A 67 9.14 -3.20 11.33
C VAL A 67 9.08 -4.34 10.31
N ALA A 68 10.25 -4.84 9.89
CA ALA A 68 10.34 -5.90 8.90
C ALA A 68 9.83 -7.26 9.38
N ASP A 69 9.80 -7.49 10.69
CA ASP A 69 9.40 -8.78 11.29
C ASP A 69 7.87 -8.99 11.37
N GLY A 70 7.09 -8.24 10.57
CA GLY A 70 5.64 -8.41 10.43
C GLY A 70 4.76 -7.93 11.60
N SER A 71 5.29 -7.77 12.81
CA SER A 71 4.48 -7.35 13.97
C SER A 71 5.24 -6.40 14.88
N ARG A 72 4.66 -5.22 15.14
CA ARG A 72 5.27 -4.25 16.07
C ARG A 72 5.06 -4.68 17.50
N TYR A 73 6.13 -4.58 18.30
CA TYR A 73 6.06 -4.84 19.73
C TYR A 73 5.10 -3.88 20.45
N SER A 74 5.07 -2.61 20.04
CA SER A 74 4.14 -1.59 20.52
C SER A 74 2.67 -2.02 20.34
N ASP A 75 2.29 -2.53 19.17
CA ASP A 75 0.92 -3.01 18.93
C ASP A 75 0.55 -4.16 19.86
N LYS A 76 1.50 -5.09 20.12
CA LYS A 76 1.29 -6.18 21.08
C LYS A 76 1.07 -5.66 22.50
N LEU A 77 1.84 -4.66 22.92
CA LEU A 77 1.68 -4.03 24.22
C LEU A 77 0.33 -3.34 24.36
N VAL A 78 -0.09 -2.55 23.36
CA VAL A 78 -1.39 -1.86 23.39
C VAL A 78 -2.54 -2.86 23.39
N ARG A 79 -2.51 -3.90 22.53
CA ARG A 79 -3.51 -4.97 22.54
C ARG A 79 -3.63 -5.64 23.90
N LYS A 80 -2.50 -5.99 24.51
CA LYS A 80 -2.46 -6.59 25.85
C LYS A 80 -3.06 -5.65 26.90
N ALA A 81 -2.78 -4.35 26.82
CA ALA A 81 -3.32 -3.36 27.74
C ALA A 81 -4.85 -3.24 27.59
N ILE A 82 -5.37 -3.04 26.38
CA ILE A 82 -6.82 -2.87 26.17
C ILE A 82 -7.60 -4.17 26.43
N SER A 83 -7.02 -5.34 26.19
CA SER A 83 -7.62 -6.62 26.59
C SER A 83 -7.75 -6.73 28.11
N LYS A 84 -6.75 -6.29 28.88
CA LYS A 84 -6.84 -6.25 30.36
C LYS A 84 -7.91 -5.27 30.85
N LEU A 85 -8.22 -4.24 30.07
CA LEU A 85 -9.26 -3.25 30.37
C LEU A 85 -10.65 -3.68 29.88
N GLY A 86 -10.80 -4.88 29.31
CA GLY A 86 -12.09 -5.44 28.90
C GLY A 86 -12.46 -5.23 27.44
N SER A 87 -11.51 -4.92 26.55
CA SER A 87 -11.78 -4.88 25.11
C SER A 87 -12.08 -6.27 24.54
N ASP A 88 -13.27 -6.45 23.98
CA ASP A 88 -13.73 -7.70 23.34
C ASP A 88 -13.02 -7.97 21.99
N SER A 89 -12.36 -6.97 21.39
CA SER A 89 -11.72 -7.09 20.07
C SER A 89 -10.43 -6.28 19.98
N SER A 90 -9.46 -6.62 20.84
CA SER A 90 -8.16 -5.94 20.84
C SER A 90 -7.43 -5.99 19.49
N SER A 91 -7.57 -7.11 18.76
CA SER A 91 -7.02 -7.28 17.41
C SER A 91 -7.72 -6.44 16.34
N GLY A 92 -9.02 -6.15 16.51
CA GLY A 92 -9.76 -5.26 15.61
C GLY A 92 -9.46 -3.79 15.87
N THR A 93 -9.26 -3.41 17.15
CA THR A 93 -8.95 -2.03 17.56
C THR A 93 -7.52 -1.63 17.20
N VAL A 94 -6.54 -2.50 17.45
CA VAL A 94 -5.14 -2.24 17.10
C VAL A 94 -4.75 -3.19 15.97
N GLN A 95 -4.85 -2.67 14.75
CA GLN A 95 -4.63 -3.44 13.53
C GLN A 95 -3.22 -4.07 13.49
N GLN A 96 -3.12 -5.22 12.83
CA GLN A 96 -1.86 -5.91 12.59
C GLN A 96 -1.36 -5.62 11.18
N LEU A 97 -0.13 -5.13 11.08
CA LEU A 97 0.53 -4.84 9.80
C LEU A 97 0.66 -6.10 8.92
N ASN A 98 0.91 -7.28 9.51
CA ASN A 98 0.94 -8.55 8.79
C ASN A 98 -0.44 -9.24 8.71
N SER A 99 -1.51 -8.46 8.54
CA SER A 99 -2.80 -8.97 8.06
C SER A 99 -2.78 -9.05 6.53
N LEU A 100 -3.71 -9.77 5.88
CA LEU A 100 -3.75 -9.84 4.40
C LEU A 100 -3.71 -8.44 3.75
N ARG A 101 -4.52 -7.50 4.25
CA ARG A 101 -4.58 -6.12 3.74
C ARG A 101 -3.32 -5.32 4.12
N GLY A 102 -2.84 -5.47 5.35
CA GLY A 102 -1.62 -4.80 5.79
C GLY A 102 -0.38 -5.30 5.07
N ALA A 103 -0.31 -6.59 4.74
CA ALA A 103 0.82 -7.19 4.05
C ALA A 103 0.99 -6.59 2.65
N CYS A 104 -0.09 -6.50 1.87
CA CYS A 104 -0.02 -5.90 0.54
C CYS A 104 0.35 -4.40 0.59
N VAL A 105 -0.20 -3.65 1.55
CA VAL A 105 0.02 -2.18 1.61
C VAL A 105 1.37 -1.81 2.23
N ILE A 106 1.87 -2.60 3.19
CA ILE A 106 3.04 -2.26 4.01
C ILE A 106 4.24 -3.19 3.75
N GLN A 107 4.03 -4.51 3.64
CA GLN A 107 5.15 -5.44 3.46
C GLN A 107 5.79 -5.30 2.07
N GLY A 108 5.01 -4.93 1.04
CA GLY A 108 5.51 -4.63 -0.30
C GLY A 108 6.59 -3.54 -0.31
N PRO A 109 6.31 -2.31 0.18
CA PRO A 109 7.32 -1.27 0.30
C PRO A 109 8.50 -1.65 1.22
N ILE A 110 8.26 -2.41 2.30
CA ILE A 110 9.34 -2.88 3.18
C ILE A 110 10.30 -3.81 2.44
N ILE A 111 9.79 -4.82 1.71
CA ILE A 111 10.67 -5.73 0.97
C ILE A 111 11.42 -5.00 -0.14
N ALA A 112 10.78 -4.02 -0.81
CA ALA A 112 11.46 -3.16 -1.78
C ALA A 112 12.65 -2.42 -1.14
N LYS A 113 12.46 -1.80 0.03
CA LYS A 113 13.55 -1.16 0.77
C LYS A 113 14.67 -2.13 1.13
N LEU A 114 14.33 -3.29 1.70
CA LEU A 114 15.33 -4.29 2.10
C LEU A 114 16.13 -4.80 0.90
N LEU A 115 15.45 -5.01 -0.23
CA LEU A 115 16.11 -5.39 -1.49
C LEU A 115 17.06 -4.29 -1.98
N THR A 116 16.67 -3.02 -1.92
CA THR A 116 17.54 -1.91 -2.36
C THR A 116 18.71 -1.66 -1.41
N ASP A 117 18.54 -1.93 -0.12
CA ASP A 117 19.64 -1.84 0.86
C ASP A 117 20.69 -2.94 0.60
N GLN A 118 20.26 -4.14 0.19
CA GLN A 118 21.15 -5.28 -0.08
C GLN A 118 21.68 -5.33 -1.52
N PHE A 119 20.89 -4.85 -2.48
CA PHE A 119 21.17 -4.86 -3.91
C PHE A 119 20.93 -3.45 -4.47
N PRO A 120 21.87 -2.50 -4.32
CA PRO A 120 21.64 -1.10 -4.66
C PRO A 120 21.28 -0.82 -6.12
N SER A 121 21.60 -1.74 -7.03
CA SER A 121 21.27 -1.64 -8.45
C SER A 121 19.98 -2.37 -8.85
N ILE A 122 19.24 -2.93 -7.89
CA ILE A 122 18.02 -3.69 -8.18
C ILE A 122 16.95 -2.77 -8.76
N LYS A 123 16.29 -3.23 -9.82
CA LYS A 123 15.08 -2.59 -10.34
C LYS A 123 13.87 -3.21 -9.64
N ILE A 124 12.99 -2.37 -9.11
CA ILE A 124 11.77 -2.81 -8.41
C ILE A 124 10.58 -2.54 -9.32
N THR A 125 9.79 -3.58 -9.60
CA THR A 125 8.51 -3.44 -10.29
C THR A 125 7.37 -3.90 -9.39
N GLU A 126 6.29 -3.15 -9.39
CA GLU A 126 4.99 -3.60 -8.91
C GLU A 126 4.45 -4.70 -9.84
N THR A 127 3.67 -5.63 -9.29
CA THR A 127 3.03 -6.71 -10.04
C THR A 127 1.63 -6.98 -9.49
N HIS A 128 0.72 -7.37 -10.38
CA HIS A 128 -0.61 -7.88 -10.05
C HIS A 128 -0.80 -9.24 -10.75
N PRO A 129 -0.37 -10.35 -10.14
CA PRO A 129 -0.26 -11.65 -10.81
C PRO A 129 -1.54 -12.10 -11.51
N LYS A 130 -2.70 -11.91 -10.87
CA LYS A 130 -4.00 -12.25 -11.47
C LYS A 130 -4.31 -11.40 -12.70
N ALA A 131 -4.07 -10.09 -12.63
CA ALA A 131 -4.23 -9.20 -13.79
C ALA A 131 -3.24 -9.56 -14.91
N LEU A 132 -2.02 -9.93 -14.54
CA LEU A 132 -0.99 -10.32 -15.49
C LEU A 132 -1.40 -11.58 -16.27
N LEU A 133 -2.03 -12.56 -15.62
CA LEU A 133 -2.56 -13.74 -16.32
C LEU A 133 -3.60 -13.40 -17.40
N TYR A 134 -4.48 -12.41 -17.16
CA TYR A 134 -5.40 -11.92 -18.18
C TYR A 134 -4.65 -11.23 -19.33
N LEU A 135 -3.73 -10.32 -19.00
CA LEU A 135 -2.99 -9.54 -20.01
C LEU A 135 -1.99 -10.38 -20.81
N LEU A 136 -1.62 -11.56 -20.32
CA LEU A 136 -0.83 -12.56 -21.04
C LEU A 136 -1.70 -13.54 -21.86
N GLY A 137 -3.02 -13.46 -21.75
CA GLY A 137 -3.96 -14.31 -22.50
C GLY A 137 -4.14 -15.73 -21.92
N TYR A 138 -3.73 -15.98 -20.67
CA TYR A 138 -3.93 -17.28 -20.01
C TYR A 138 -5.34 -17.44 -19.40
N VAL A 139 -6.02 -16.31 -19.14
CA VAL A 139 -7.29 -16.25 -18.42
C VAL A 139 -8.25 -15.37 -19.20
N ASP A 140 -9.51 -15.82 -19.30
CA ASP A 140 -10.58 -15.13 -20.00
C ASP A 140 -11.93 -15.34 -19.26
N ALA A 141 -13.06 -15.17 -19.96
CA ALA A 141 -14.39 -15.38 -19.36
C ALA A 141 -14.71 -16.86 -19.04
N LEU A 142 -14.00 -17.81 -19.66
CA LEU A 142 -14.24 -19.24 -19.57
C LEU A 142 -13.17 -19.97 -18.74
N CYS A 143 -11.96 -19.43 -18.69
CA CYS A 143 -10.84 -19.95 -17.91
C CYS A 143 -10.61 -19.08 -16.68
N HIS A 144 -10.70 -19.65 -15.47
CA HIS A 144 -10.50 -18.92 -14.21
C HIS A 144 -9.02 -18.95 -13.79
N HIS A 145 -8.48 -17.84 -13.28
CA HIS A 145 -7.07 -17.75 -12.84
C HIS A 145 -6.63 -18.85 -11.85
N GLY A 146 -7.56 -19.40 -11.06
CA GLY A 146 -7.28 -20.52 -10.14
C GLY A 146 -6.94 -21.85 -10.82
N SER A 147 -7.23 -22.04 -12.11
CA SER A 147 -6.87 -23.25 -12.86
C SER A 147 -5.48 -23.19 -13.50
N ILE A 148 -4.83 -22.02 -13.49
CA ILE A 148 -3.50 -21.84 -14.08
C ILE A 148 -2.43 -22.23 -13.06
N ASN A 149 -1.52 -23.12 -13.47
CA ASN A 149 -0.37 -23.58 -12.70
C ASN A 149 0.93 -23.00 -13.28
N ILE A 150 2.04 -23.16 -12.57
CA ILE A 150 3.36 -22.69 -13.05
C ILE A 150 3.76 -23.38 -14.36
N ASN A 151 3.38 -24.66 -14.54
CA ASN A 151 3.66 -25.40 -15.78
C ASN A 151 3.02 -24.78 -17.02
N ASP A 152 1.91 -24.05 -16.86
CA ASP A 152 1.24 -23.36 -17.97
C ASP A 152 2.04 -22.12 -18.42
N LEU A 153 2.96 -21.61 -17.59
CA LEU A 153 3.82 -20.46 -17.87
C LEU A 153 5.12 -20.85 -18.61
N ASN A 154 5.14 -22.01 -19.28
CA ASN A 154 6.34 -22.58 -19.92
C ASN A 154 7.01 -21.68 -20.98
N GLN A 155 6.29 -20.69 -21.53
CA GLN A 155 6.85 -19.69 -22.44
C GLN A 155 7.84 -18.75 -21.74
N TYR A 156 7.73 -18.62 -20.41
CA TYR A 156 8.51 -17.67 -19.61
C TYR A 156 9.45 -18.37 -18.63
N VAL A 157 9.13 -19.60 -18.20
CA VAL A 157 9.90 -20.31 -17.18
C VAL A 157 10.12 -21.78 -17.53
N ASN A 158 11.31 -22.28 -17.19
CA ASN A 158 11.59 -23.70 -17.18
C ASN A 158 11.23 -24.25 -15.80
N VAL A 159 10.21 -25.10 -15.73
CA VAL A 159 9.72 -25.63 -14.45
C VAL A 159 10.47 -26.91 -14.09
N VAL A 160 11.04 -26.95 -12.89
CA VAL A 160 11.54 -28.18 -12.28
C VAL A 160 10.34 -28.92 -11.68
N THR A 161 10.33 -30.25 -11.75
CA THR A 161 9.22 -31.08 -11.24
C THR A 161 8.81 -30.69 -9.81
N GLY A 162 7.52 -30.42 -9.58
CA GLY A 162 7.00 -30.07 -8.26
C GLY A 162 5.53 -29.71 -8.28
N ASN A 163 4.90 -29.74 -7.10
CA ASN A 163 3.56 -29.18 -6.87
C ASN A 163 3.74 -27.81 -6.20
N TYR A 164 3.19 -26.77 -6.82
CA TYR A 164 3.33 -25.38 -6.37
C TYR A 164 1.98 -24.81 -5.93
N SER A 165 2.00 -24.00 -4.89
CA SER A 165 0.84 -23.23 -4.42
C SER A 165 0.52 -22.05 -5.33
N GLU A 166 -0.67 -21.48 -5.17
CA GLU A 166 -1.08 -20.24 -5.85
C GLU A 166 -0.11 -19.08 -5.55
N HIS A 167 0.33 -18.96 -4.30
CA HIS A 167 1.28 -17.92 -3.89
C HIS A 167 2.65 -18.08 -4.54
N GLU A 168 3.14 -19.32 -4.71
CA GLU A 168 4.38 -19.58 -5.43
C GLU A 168 4.24 -19.24 -6.91
N ARG A 169 3.12 -19.61 -7.56
CA ARG A 169 2.84 -19.20 -8.94
C ARG A 169 2.79 -17.68 -9.10
N ASP A 170 2.10 -17.01 -8.19
CA ASP A 170 1.97 -15.55 -8.20
C ASP A 170 3.33 -14.87 -8.00
N SER A 171 4.24 -15.48 -7.21
CA SER A 171 5.62 -15.01 -7.07
C SER A 171 6.43 -15.14 -8.37
N VAL A 172 6.24 -16.24 -9.13
CA VAL A 172 6.87 -16.44 -10.43
C VAL A 172 6.39 -15.41 -11.45
N LEU A 173 5.09 -15.09 -11.46
CA LEU A 173 4.54 -14.01 -12.27
C LEU A 173 5.18 -12.65 -11.93
N GLY A 174 5.47 -12.40 -10.65
CA GLY A 174 6.27 -11.25 -10.21
C GLY A 174 7.68 -11.23 -10.81
N ALA A 175 8.36 -12.38 -10.85
CA ALA A 175 9.67 -12.51 -11.49
C ALA A 175 9.62 -12.26 -13.00
N ILE A 176 8.57 -12.73 -13.68
CA ILE A 176 8.36 -12.47 -15.13
C ILE A 176 8.21 -10.97 -15.40
N ALA A 177 7.39 -10.27 -14.61
CA ALA A 177 7.25 -8.82 -14.72
C ALA A 177 8.57 -8.08 -14.45
N SER A 178 9.34 -8.53 -13.45
CA SER A 178 10.67 -7.98 -13.15
C SER A 178 11.64 -8.17 -14.33
N MET A 179 11.67 -9.35 -14.94
CA MET A 179 12.47 -9.61 -16.15
C MET A 179 12.07 -8.67 -17.31
N ALA A 180 10.77 -8.51 -17.56
CA ALA A 180 10.27 -7.61 -18.59
C ALA A 180 10.69 -6.15 -18.35
N SER A 181 10.61 -5.70 -17.09
CA SER A 181 11.05 -4.37 -16.65
C SER A 181 12.56 -4.15 -16.83
N VAL A 182 13.37 -5.14 -16.45
CA VAL A 182 14.83 -5.08 -16.57
C VAL A 182 15.26 -4.99 -18.03
N ASN A 183 14.67 -5.83 -18.88
CA ASN A 183 15.01 -5.97 -20.30
C ASN A 183 14.32 -4.94 -21.21
N GLY A 184 13.30 -4.22 -20.72
CA GLY A 184 12.58 -3.22 -21.49
C GLY A 184 11.78 -3.80 -22.65
N TYR A 185 10.95 -4.83 -22.38
CA TYR A 185 10.14 -5.48 -23.42
C TYR A 185 9.20 -4.49 -24.11
N SER A 186 9.29 -4.41 -25.44
CA SER A 186 8.58 -3.39 -26.24
C SER A 186 7.06 -3.52 -26.23
N SER A 187 6.52 -4.72 -26.01
CA SER A 187 5.08 -4.97 -25.86
C SER A 187 4.54 -4.65 -24.47
N TRP A 188 5.41 -4.28 -23.53
CA TRP A 188 5.07 -3.94 -22.17
C TRP A 188 5.21 -2.44 -21.93
N VAL A 189 4.38 -1.91 -21.03
CA VAL A 189 4.32 -0.49 -20.71
C VAL A 189 4.55 -0.33 -19.21
N ASP A 190 5.40 0.64 -18.87
CA ASP A 190 5.57 1.10 -17.49
C ASP A 190 4.46 2.08 -17.11
N LEU A 191 3.48 1.60 -16.35
CA LEU A 191 2.28 2.34 -15.98
C LEU A 191 2.56 3.44 -14.93
N VAL A 192 3.64 3.33 -14.14
CA VAL A 192 4.03 4.40 -13.19
C VAL A 192 4.27 5.72 -13.91
N LYS A 193 4.79 5.67 -15.15
CA LYS A 193 5.05 6.87 -15.96
C LYS A 193 3.79 7.64 -16.37
N LYS A 194 2.60 7.06 -16.16
CA LYS A 194 1.31 7.73 -16.40
C LYS A 194 0.80 8.50 -15.19
N GLU A 195 1.34 8.23 -14.01
CA GLU A 195 0.93 8.87 -12.76
C GLU A 195 1.57 10.25 -12.58
N LYS A 196 0.89 11.11 -11.82
CA LYS A 196 1.38 12.44 -11.42
C LYS A 196 1.48 12.53 -9.90
N ASP A 197 2.43 13.31 -9.41
CA ASP A 197 2.62 13.57 -7.97
C ASP A 197 2.79 12.28 -7.13
N ILE A 198 3.51 11.27 -7.64
CA ILE A 198 3.68 10.00 -6.94
C ILE A 198 4.43 10.17 -5.62
N LEU A 199 3.99 9.44 -4.59
CA LEU A 199 4.64 9.36 -3.28
C LEU A 199 5.22 7.95 -3.11
N ILE A 200 6.54 7.87 -2.96
CA ILE A 200 7.26 6.61 -2.81
C ILE A 200 7.71 6.50 -1.34
N PRO A 201 7.34 5.44 -0.61
CA PRO A 201 7.62 5.34 0.83
C PRO A 201 9.11 5.34 1.21
N PHE A 202 9.98 4.92 0.28
CA PHE A 202 11.42 4.81 0.48
C PHE A 202 12.17 5.28 -0.76
N ASN A 203 13.50 5.39 -0.67
CA ASN A 203 14.35 5.86 -1.76
C ASN A 203 14.61 4.76 -2.80
N TYR A 204 13.62 4.47 -3.64
CA TYR A 204 13.75 3.60 -4.82
C TYR A 204 12.90 4.14 -5.96
N GLU A 205 13.19 3.71 -7.19
CA GLU A 205 12.39 4.04 -8.37
C GLU A 205 11.47 2.86 -8.69
N PRO A 206 10.17 2.91 -8.33
CA PRO A 206 9.22 1.88 -8.70
C PRO A 206 8.95 1.95 -10.20
N ALA A 207 8.81 0.77 -10.80
CA ALA A 207 8.18 0.62 -12.10
C ALA A 207 6.88 -0.19 -11.95
N TYR A 208 6.03 -0.17 -12.95
CA TYR A 208 4.84 -1.03 -12.99
C TYR A 208 4.61 -1.53 -14.41
N TRP A 209 5.36 -2.57 -14.76
CA TRP A 209 5.38 -3.10 -16.12
C TRP A 209 4.25 -4.09 -16.34
N MET A 210 3.41 -3.81 -17.34
CA MET A 210 2.30 -4.68 -17.77
C MET A 210 2.33 -4.91 -19.28
N PRO A 211 2.01 -6.11 -19.77
CA PRO A 211 1.82 -6.35 -21.19
C PRO A 211 0.58 -5.58 -21.65
N TRP A 212 0.75 -4.68 -22.61
CA TRP A 212 -0.31 -3.74 -23.01
C TRP A 212 -0.70 -3.89 -24.48
N ASN A 213 -0.03 -4.79 -25.20
CA ASN A 213 -0.29 -5.06 -26.61
C ASN A 213 -1.73 -5.55 -26.87
N LEU A 214 -2.33 -6.31 -25.94
CA LEU A 214 -3.72 -6.76 -26.06
C LEU A 214 -4.75 -5.69 -25.71
N VAL A 215 -4.35 -4.61 -25.02
CA VAL A 215 -5.27 -3.55 -24.57
C VAL A 215 -5.49 -2.50 -25.64
N ASN A 216 -4.50 -2.29 -26.53
CA ASN A 216 -4.60 -1.32 -27.64
C ASN A 216 -5.66 -1.70 -28.69
N GLU A 217 -6.25 -2.90 -28.62
CA GLU A 217 -7.39 -3.30 -29.46
C GLU A 217 -8.75 -2.94 -28.83
N ILE A 218 -8.79 -2.41 -27.59
CA ILE A 218 -10.01 -2.31 -26.76
C ILE A 218 -10.32 -0.87 -26.27
N ILE A 219 -9.43 0.10 -26.46
CA ILE A 219 -9.64 1.52 -26.04
C ILE A 219 -9.87 2.44 -27.23
#